data_AF-A0A2G8LIW2-F1
#
_entry.id   AF-A0A2G8LIW2-F1
#
_cell.length_a   1.000
_cell.length_b   1.000
_cell.length_c   1.000
_cell.angle_alpha   90.00
_cell.angle_beta   90.00
_cell.angle_gamma   90.00
#
_symmetry.space_group_name_H-M   'P 1'
#
loop_
_entity.id
_entity.type
_entity.pdbx_description
1 polymer ?
#
loop_
_entity_poly.entity_id
_entity_poly.type
_entity_poly.pdbx_seq_one_letter_code
_entity_poly.pdbx_strand_id
1 'polypeptide(L)'
;MSIQTKKLLNDTSQCVQESLEGLVAVHPGLCMLDGYSVVIREDIAAVKAAGKVTLLSGGGSGHEPSHAGFVGRGMLSAAVAGAVFTSPPPESILAAIRAIGQNNPAGTLLIVKNYTGDRLNFGIAAERAKSEGLKVAMVIVGEDCALMSPDKSAKKRGLCGTILVHKIAGAMAEKGKSLEEIKLVALTVIESMGTIGVCLYPCSVPGSGPSFTLGASEVEVGLGIHGEAGVKRQELTPVRELIPSLVKTVLSSLGVDTKSVILIVNNLGGTTNLELTLVAKSAIESLQEAGVEPIRAYCSTFMTSLEMAGISITCLRLDRESDLPTYLDDETTAPAWPRVCTSKVSCYARNDTPSIQPEHKESALTVTQSEPLLSDIQGMVLSVLSEACKAICAKEMELNKLDSGCGDGDCGTTLKRGAVEFQKWLASKKNVPLSANQITAHLAHVSESVMGGSSGALYSIFFLAAATELKNGEH
;
A
#
# COMPACT_ATOMS: atom_id res chain seq x y z
N MET A 1 -4.98 34.73 -2.59
CA MET A 1 -4.67 33.81 -3.70
C MET A 1 -5.21 32.45 -3.30
N SER A 2 -6.01 31.78 -4.13
CA SER A 2 -6.41 30.41 -3.84
C SER A 2 -5.13 29.56 -3.75
N ILE A 3 -5.00 28.77 -2.68
CA ILE A 3 -3.87 27.85 -2.54
C ILE A 3 -4.02 26.80 -3.64
N GLN A 4 -3.14 26.83 -4.63
CA GLN A 4 -3.06 25.80 -5.66
C GLN A 4 -1.99 24.79 -5.28
N THR A 5 -2.34 23.52 -5.32
CA THR A 5 -1.37 22.44 -5.10
C THR A 5 -0.49 22.29 -6.35
N LYS A 6 0.82 22.13 -6.14
CA LYS A 6 1.80 21.97 -7.23
C LYS A 6 1.59 20.60 -7.90
N LYS A 7 1.57 20.58 -9.23
CA LYS A 7 1.43 19.37 -10.06
C LYS A 7 2.39 19.45 -11.24
N LEU A 8 2.89 18.29 -11.68
CA LEU A 8 3.67 18.18 -12.92
C LEU A 8 2.71 17.98 -14.10
N LEU A 9 2.24 19.08 -14.69
CA LEU A 9 1.25 19.08 -15.77
C LEU A 9 1.58 20.20 -16.76
N ASN A 10 1.31 19.99 -18.06
CA ASN A 10 1.33 21.05 -19.05
C ASN A 10 0.07 21.92 -18.95
N ASP A 11 -1.10 21.28 -18.99
CA ASP A 11 -2.42 21.92 -18.89
C ASP A 11 -3.43 21.02 -18.17
N THR A 12 -4.35 21.61 -17.41
CA THR A 12 -5.33 20.84 -16.62
C THR A 12 -6.42 20.22 -17.48
N SER A 13 -6.76 20.78 -18.64
CA SER A 13 -7.79 20.24 -19.53
C SER A 13 -7.29 19.06 -20.37
N GLN A 14 -5.98 19.02 -20.67
CA GLN A 14 -5.36 17.95 -21.47
C GLN A 14 -4.68 16.85 -20.64
N CYS A 15 -4.52 17.07 -19.32
CA CYS A 15 -3.73 16.17 -18.48
C CYS A 15 -4.11 14.69 -18.55
N VAL A 16 -5.41 14.37 -18.67
CA VAL A 16 -5.88 12.98 -18.78
C VAL A 16 -5.40 12.36 -20.09
N GLN A 17 -5.59 13.06 -21.20
CA GLN A 17 -5.21 12.59 -22.53
C GLN A 17 -3.68 12.38 -22.62
N GLU A 18 -2.89 13.38 -22.21
CA GLU A 18 -1.43 13.29 -22.20
C GLU A 18 -0.92 12.16 -21.28
N SER A 19 -1.58 11.95 -20.14
CA SER A 19 -1.24 10.84 -19.24
C SER A 19 -1.48 9.47 -19.87
N LEU A 20 -2.56 9.30 -20.64
CA LEU A 20 -2.85 8.04 -21.34
C LEU A 20 -1.88 7.81 -22.50
N GLU A 21 -1.53 8.88 -23.23
CA GLU A 21 -0.50 8.83 -24.28
C GLU A 21 0.85 8.42 -23.70
N GLY A 22 1.23 8.96 -22.53
CA GLY A 22 2.42 8.54 -21.79
C GLY A 22 2.38 7.06 -21.38
N LEU A 23 1.23 6.57 -20.90
CA LEU A 23 1.04 5.16 -20.56
C LEU A 23 1.24 4.25 -21.79
N VAL A 24 0.62 4.60 -22.92
CA VAL A 24 0.73 3.85 -24.16
C VAL A 24 2.17 3.87 -24.69
N ALA A 25 2.85 5.01 -24.60
CA ALA A 25 4.23 5.16 -25.08
C ALA A 25 5.24 4.26 -24.34
N VAL A 26 5.02 3.96 -23.06
CA VAL A 26 5.92 3.13 -22.25
C VAL A 26 5.51 1.66 -22.16
N HIS A 27 4.35 1.29 -22.71
CA HIS A 27 3.83 -0.08 -22.67
C HIS A 27 3.42 -0.57 -24.07
N PRO A 28 4.37 -1.18 -24.82
CA PRO A 28 4.07 -1.87 -26.07
C PRO A 28 2.97 -2.94 -25.86
N GLY A 29 2.00 -3.02 -26.77
CA GLY A 29 0.80 -3.84 -26.60
C GLY A 29 -0.44 -3.08 -26.14
N LEU A 30 -0.33 -1.77 -25.91
CA LEU A 30 -1.46 -0.85 -25.73
C LEU A 30 -1.55 0.13 -26.89
N CYS A 31 -2.76 0.62 -27.17
CA CYS A 31 -2.99 1.70 -28.12
C CYS A 31 -4.11 2.63 -27.64
N MET A 32 -4.10 3.86 -28.14
CA MET A 32 -5.22 4.80 -27.98
C MET A 32 -6.30 4.52 -29.02
N LEU A 33 -7.57 4.73 -28.65
CA LEU A 33 -8.65 4.83 -29.62
C LEU A 33 -8.69 6.25 -30.20
N ASP A 34 -8.55 6.37 -31.52
CA ASP A 34 -8.52 7.67 -32.18
C ASP A 34 -9.72 8.56 -31.83
N GLY A 35 -9.43 9.76 -31.32
CA GLY A 35 -10.44 10.76 -30.95
C GLY A 35 -11.09 10.53 -29.58
N TYR A 36 -10.67 9.53 -28.81
CA TYR A 36 -11.24 9.23 -27.49
C TYR A 36 -10.16 8.97 -26.44
N SER A 37 -10.42 9.36 -25.19
CA SER A 37 -9.59 9.00 -24.03
C SER A 37 -9.87 7.55 -23.59
N VAL A 38 -9.54 6.61 -24.48
CA VAL A 38 -9.74 5.16 -24.30
C VAL A 38 -8.44 4.45 -24.65
N VAL A 39 -7.97 3.63 -23.71
CA VAL A 39 -6.84 2.72 -23.92
C VAL A 39 -7.36 1.33 -24.23
N ILE A 40 -6.82 0.70 -25.28
CA ILE A 40 -7.21 -0.63 -25.76
C ILE A 40 -5.95 -1.50 -25.84
N ARG A 41 -6.08 -2.81 -25.60
CA ARG A 41 -5.02 -3.77 -25.92
C ARG A 41 -4.84 -3.92 -27.43
N GLU A 42 -3.61 -3.89 -27.91
CA GLU A 42 -3.28 -3.88 -29.34
C GLU A 42 -3.75 -5.15 -30.08
N ASP A 43 -3.78 -6.29 -29.41
CA ASP A 43 -4.21 -7.58 -29.95
C ASP A 43 -5.73 -7.79 -29.94
N ILE A 44 -6.54 -6.73 -29.77
CA ILE A 44 -8.00 -6.82 -29.67
C ILE A 44 -8.66 -7.54 -30.85
N ALA A 45 -8.13 -7.38 -32.06
CA ALA A 45 -8.63 -8.08 -33.25
C ALA A 45 -8.49 -9.61 -33.12
N ALA A 46 -7.37 -10.09 -32.56
CA ALA A 46 -7.13 -11.50 -32.31
C ALA A 46 -8.05 -12.05 -31.20
N VAL A 47 -8.29 -11.27 -30.14
CA VAL A 47 -9.24 -11.63 -29.08
C VAL A 47 -10.65 -11.86 -29.65
N LYS A 48 -11.11 -10.95 -30.52
CA LYS A 48 -12.42 -11.08 -31.19
C LYS A 48 -12.47 -12.27 -32.14
N ALA A 49 -11.43 -12.46 -32.96
CA ALA A 49 -11.34 -13.59 -33.88
C ALA A 49 -11.33 -14.95 -33.17
N ALA A 50 -10.74 -15.02 -31.97
CA ALA A 50 -10.75 -16.20 -31.12
C ALA A 50 -12.10 -16.44 -30.40
N GLY A 51 -13.09 -15.56 -30.57
CA GLY A 51 -14.40 -15.68 -29.94
C GLY A 51 -14.36 -15.55 -28.42
N LYS A 52 -13.43 -14.75 -27.88
CA LYS A 52 -13.32 -14.50 -26.44
C LYS A 52 -14.15 -13.31 -26.00
N VAL A 53 -14.70 -13.39 -24.79
CA VAL A 53 -15.40 -12.25 -24.16
C VAL A 53 -14.43 -11.09 -23.99
N THR A 54 -14.90 -9.88 -24.27
CA THR A 54 -14.14 -8.64 -24.05
C THR A 54 -14.60 -7.94 -22.78
N LEU A 55 -13.69 -7.24 -22.11
CA LEU A 55 -13.95 -6.58 -20.85
C LEU A 55 -13.68 -5.08 -20.97
N LEU A 56 -14.66 -4.27 -20.56
CA LEU A 56 -14.53 -2.82 -20.48
C LEU A 56 -14.73 -2.36 -19.04
N SER A 57 -13.84 -1.50 -18.56
CA SER A 57 -14.06 -0.72 -17.35
C SER A 57 -13.70 0.74 -17.59
N GLY A 58 -13.84 1.59 -16.58
CA GLY A 58 -13.59 3.01 -16.69
C GLY A 58 -14.14 3.81 -15.52
N GLY A 59 -14.15 5.13 -15.72
CA GLY A 59 -14.60 6.10 -14.73
C GLY A 59 -13.80 7.40 -14.85
N GLY A 60 -13.96 8.29 -13.88
CA GLY A 60 -13.09 9.48 -13.79
C GLY A 60 -11.63 9.13 -13.61
N SER A 61 -10.75 9.97 -14.15
CA SER A 61 -9.30 9.89 -13.94
C SER A 61 -8.89 10.35 -12.55
N GLY A 62 -7.62 10.15 -12.20
CA GLY A 62 -7.08 10.44 -10.87
C GLY A 62 -7.06 9.22 -9.94
N HIS A 63 -7.25 8.02 -10.51
CA HIS A 63 -7.17 6.75 -9.79
C HIS A 63 -6.09 5.84 -10.35
N GLU A 64 -5.20 6.38 -11.19
CA GLU A 64 -4.16 5.65 -11.88
C GLU A 64 -3.33 4.82 -10.87
N PRO A 65 -3.03 3.53 -11.16
CA PRO A 65 -3.16 2.89 -12.47
C PRO A 65 -4.59 2.44 -12.86
N SER A 66 -5.59 2.57 -11.98
CA SER A 66 -6.97 2.26 -12.34
C SER A 66 -7.54 3.25 -13.37
N HIS A 67 -8.05 2.84 -14.53
CA HIS A 67 -8.19 1.45 -15.01
C HIS A 67 -7.24 1.10 -16.15
N ALA A 68 -6.64 2.08 -16.82
CA ALA A 68 -5.86 1.86 -18.03
C ALA A 68 -4.60 0.99 -17.80
N GLY A 69 -3.99 1.05 -16.61
CA GLY A 69 -2.87 0.17 -16.25
C GLY A 69 -3.27 -1.31 -16.09
N PHE A 70 -4.57 -1.62 -16.09
CA PHE A 70 -5.10 -2.99 -16.04
C PHE A 70 -5.61 -3.49 -17.41
N VAL A 71 -5.31 -2.77 -18.49
CA VAL A 71 -5.57 -3.21 -19.86
C VAL A 71 -4.46 -4.15 -20.32
N GLY A 72 -4.82 -5.31 -20.86
CA GLY A 72 -3.88 -6.32 -21.33
C GLY A 72 -4.45 -7.73 -21.31
N ARG A 73 -3.69 -8.69 -21.84
CA ARG A 73 -4.03 -10.12 -21.81
C ARG A 73 -4.29 -10.56 -20.38
N GLY A 74 -5.39 -11.26 -20.13
CA GLY A 74 -5.75 -11.76 -18.80
C GLY A 74 -6.40 -10.74 -17.85
N MET A 75 -6.64 -9.50 -18.30
CA MET A 75 -7.40 -8.47 -17.56
C MET A 75 -8.34 -7.70 -18.53
N LEU A 76 -8.35 -6.36 -18.50
CA LEU A 76 -9.27 -5.56 -19.31
C LEU A 76 -8.89 -5.58 -20.80
N SER A 77 -9.89 -5.56 -21.67
CA SER A 77 -9.69 -5.36 -23.11
C SER A 77 -9.55 -3.87 -23.46
N ALA A 78 -10.28 -3.02 -22.74
CA ALA A 78 -10.16 -1.57 -22.84
C ALA A 78 -10.52 -0.89 -21.51
N ALA A 79 -10.06 0.35 -21.36
CA ALA A 79 -10.42 1.25 -20.27
C ALA A 79 -10.79 2.62 -20.83
N VAL A 80 -11.94 3.15 -20.42
CA VAL A 80 -12.40 4.49 -20.80
C VAL A 80 -12.20 5.48 -19.64
N ALA A 81 -11.51 6.59 -19.90
CA ALA A 81 -11.23 7.63 -18.94
C ALA A 81 -12.13 8.84 -19.15
N GLY A 82 -12.73 9.33 -18.07
CA GLY A 82 -13.33 10.67 -18.02
C GLY A 82 -12.35 11.70 -17.48
N ALA A 83 -12.83 12.94 -17.29
CA ALA A 83 -12.03 13.96 -16.60
C ALA A 83 -11.72 13.52 -15.14
N VAL A 84 -10.81 14.23 -14.47
CA VAL A 84 -10.43 13.92 -13.09
C VAL A 84 -11.67 13.87 -12.18
N PHE A 85 -11.88 12.73 -11.51
CA PHE A 85 -13.03 12.41 -10.65
C PHE A 85 -14.42 12.56 -11.29
N THR A 86 -14.49 12.58 -12.64
CA THR A 86 -15.74 12.73 -13.39
C THR A 86 -15.93 11.59 -14.36
N SER A 87 -17.06 10.90 -14.28
CA SER A 87 -17.41 9.78 -15.16
C SER A 87 -17.29 10.15 -16.66
N PRO A 88 -16.79 9.24 -17.52
CA PRO A 88 -16.70 9.50 -18.96
C PRO A 88 -18.07 9.69 -19.59
N PRO A 89 -18.17 10.47 -20.68
CA PRO A 89 -19.43 10.66 -21.38
C PRO A 89 -19.89 9.35 -22.04
N PRO A 90 -21.21 9.13 -22.18
CA PRO A 90 -21.76 7.89 -22.77
C PRO A 90 -21.22 7.60 -24.18
N GLU A 91 -20.91 8.62 -24.98
CA GLU A 91 -20.40 8.42 -26.34
C GLU A 91 -18.99 7.82 -26.35
N SER A 92 -18.09 8.25 -25.45
CA SER A 92 -16.75 7.65 -25.33
C SER A 92 -16.83 6.20 -24.86
N ILE A 93 -17.75 5.89 -23.94
CA ILE A 93 -17.99 4.52 -23.48
C ILE A 93 -18.53 3.67 -24.64
N LEU A 94 -19.50 4.17 -25.40
CA LEU A 94 -20.09 3.48 -26.54
C LEU A 94 -19.04 3.24 -27.66
N ALA A 95 -18.17 4.22 -27.93
CA ALA A 95 -17.05 4.06 -28.85
C ALA A 95 -16.10 2.93 -28.42
N ALA A 96 -15.79 2.83 -27.12
CA ALA A 96 -14.99 1.73 -26.57
C ALA A 96 -15.70 0.38 -26.73
N ILE A 97 -17.02 0.31 -26.44
CA ILE A 97 -17.83 -0.91 -26.63
C ILE A 97 -17.81 -1.35 -28.09
N ARG A 98 -17.98 -0.42 -29.05
CA ARG A 98 -17.93 -0.72 -30.48
C ARG A 98 -16.54 -1.25 -30.88
N ALA A 99 -15.47 -0.59 -30.44
CA ALA A 99 -14.09 -0.99 -30.78
C ALA A 99 -13.79 -2.45 -30.37
N ILE A 100 -14.19 -2.85 -29.16
CA ILE A 100 -13.89 -4.17 -28.61
C ILE A 100 -15.00 -5.21 -28.82
N GLY A 101 -16.23 -4.78 -29.11
CA GLY A 101 -17.41 -5.66 -29.21
C GLY A 101 -17.91 -5.90 -30.63
N GLN A 102 -17.63 -5.01 -31.58
CA GLN A 102 -18.10 -5.16 -32.96
C GLN A 102 -17.55 -6.44 -33.60
N ASN A 103 -18.45 -7.23 -34.20
CA ASN A 103 -18.17 -8.54 -34.80
C ASN A 103 -17.61 -9.58 -33.79
N ASN A 104 -17.93 -9.44 -32.50
CA ASN A 104 -17.58 -10.42 -31.47
C ASN A 104 -18.85 -11.09 -30.89
N PRO A 105 -19.19 -12.32 -31.31
CA PRO A 105 -20.38 -13.02 -30.82
C PRO A 105 -20.30 -13.39 -29.33
N ALA A 106 -19.09 -13.44 -28.75
CA ALA A 106 -18.90 -13.72 -27.32
C ALA A 106 -19.42 -12.58 -26.43
N GLY A 107 -19.42 -11.35 -26.95
CA GLY A 107 -19.92 -10.17 -26.27
C GLY A 107 -18.92 -9.47 -25.36
N THR A 108 -19.43 -8.48 -24.63
CA THR A 108 -18.66 -7.57 -23.78
C THR A 108 -19.25 -7.48 -22.37
N LEU A 109 -18.41 -7.61 -21.35
CA LEU A 109 -18.77 -7.33 -19.96
C LEU A 109 -18.28 -5.93 -19.55
N LEU A 110 -19.21 -5.10 -19.09
CA LEU A 110 -18.91 -3.81 -18.47
C LEU A 110 -18.76 -3.98 -16.96
N ILE A 111 -17.60 -3.64 -16.42
CA ILE A 111 -17.31 -3.67 -14.99
C ILE A 111 -17.29 -2.23 -14.47
N VAL A 112 -18.32 -1.84 -13.73
CA VAL A 112 -18.59 -0.43 -13.40
C VAL A 112 -18.57 -0.21 -11.89
N LYS A 113 -17.80 0.78 -11.41
CA LYS A 113 -17.78 1.15 -9.99
C LYS A 113 -19.14 1.76 -9.59
N ASN A 114 -19.61 1.51 -8.36
CA ASN A 114 -20.93 1.98 -7.90
C ASN A 114 -20.95 3.47 -7.55
N TYR A 115 -20.77 4.32 -8.56
CA TYR A 115 -20.98 5.75 -8.53
C TYR A 115 -22.15 6.13 -9.43
N THR A 116 -22.93 7.13 -9.03
CA THR A 116 -24.14 7.53 -9.78
C THR A 116 -23.82 7.92 -11.22
N GLY A 117 -22.78 8.75 -11.42
CA GLY A 117 -22.33 9.16 -12.76
C GLY A 117 -21.94 7.95 -13.62
N ASP A 118 -21.11 7.07 -13.07
CA ASP A 118 -20.65 5.85 -13.77
C ASP A 118 -21.82 4.95 -14.15
N ARG A 119 -22.75 4.67 -13.23
CA ARG A 119 -23.92 3.83 -13.50
C ARG A 119 -24.82 4.38 -14.60
N LEU A 120 -25.06 5.69 -14.59
CA LEU A 120 -25.91 6.33 -15.59
C LEU A 120 -25.22 6.34 -16.95
N ASN A 121 -23.96 6.76 -17.03
CA ASN A 121 -23.26 6.90 -18.31
C ASN A 121 -22.97 5.55 -18.97
N PHE A 122 -22.49 4.57 -18.20
CA PHE A 122 -22.30 3.20 -18.71
C PHE A 122 -23.64 2.53 -19.04
N GLY A 123 -24.69 2.78 -18.27
CA GLY A 123 -26.04 2.27 -18.55
C GLY A 123 -26.58 2.77 -19.89
N ILE A 124 -26.47 4.08 -20.16
CA ILE A 124 -26.87 4.67 -21.45
C ILE A 124 -26.07 4.05 -22.60
N ALA A 125 -24.74 3.93 -22.46
CA ALA A 125 -23.89 3.33 -23.47
C ALA A 125 -24.23 1.85 -23.72
N ALA A 126 -24.51 1.08 -22.66
CA ALA A 126 -24.90 -0.33 -22.76
C ALA A 126 -26.23 -0.51 -23.51
N GLU A 127 -27.25 0.30 -23.21
CA GLU A 127 -28.54 0.21 -23.89
C GLU A 127 -28.44 0.62 -25.37
N ARG A 128 -27.63 1.64 -25.70
CA ARG A 128 -27.33 2.01 -27.09
C ARG A 128 -26.61 0.88 -27.83
N ALA A 129 -25.57 0.30 -27.23
CA ALA A 129 -24.83 -0.82 -27.81
C ALA A 129 -25.75 -2.03 -28.08
N LYS A 130 -26.65 -2.36 -27.16
CA LYS A 130 -27.66 -3.43 -27.36
C LYS A 130 -28.62 -3.10 -28.50
N SER A 131 -29.05 -1.83 -28.62
CA SER A 131 -29.90 -1.39 -29.74
C SER A 131 -29.20 -1.49 -31.10
N GLU A 132 -27.86 -1.45 -31.12
CA GLU A 132 -27.01 -1.70 -32.29
C GLU A 132 -26.74 -3.20 -32.53
N GLY A 133 -27.31 -4.08 -31.71
CA GLY A 133 -27.17 -5.53 -31.83
C GLY A 133 -25.93 -6.12 -31.14
N LEU A 134 -25.17 -5.33 -30.37
CA LEU A 134 -24.01 -5.82 -29.62
C LEU A 134 -24.45 -6.60 -28.37
N LYS A 135 -23.82 -7.75 -28.13
CA LYS A 135 -24.04 -8.56 -26.92
C LYS A 135 -23.29 -7.93 -25.74
N VAL A 136 -23.99 -7.22 -24.86
CA VAL A 136 -23.40 -6.50 -23.73
C VAL A 136 -24.06 -6.89 -22.41
N ALA A 137 -23.24 -7.21 -21.40
CA ALA A 137 -23.65 -7.35 -20.00
C ALA A 137 -22.94 -6.32 -19.12
N MET A 138 -23.50 -6.02 -17.96
CA MET A 138 -22.92 -5.06 -17.01
C MET A 138 -23.02 -5.60 -15.59
N VAL A 139 -21.97 -5.38 -14.80
CA VAL A 139 -21.92 -5.61 -13.36
C VAL A 139 -21.51 -4.33 -12.65
N ILE A 140 -22.10 -4.09 -11.47
CA ILE A 140 -21.83 -2.92 -10.64
C ILE A 140 -21.05 -3.37 -9.40
N VAL A 141 -19.83 -2.88 -9.24
CA VAL A 141 -18.96 -3.20 -8.10
C VAL A 141 -19.23 -2.19 -6.99
N GLY A 142 -19.67 -2.68 -5.83
CA GLY A 142 -19.95 -1.87 -4.65
C GLY A 142 -19.58 -2.62 -3.38
N GLU A 143 -18.30 -2.62 -3.03
CA GLU A 143 -17.75 -3.38 -1.90
C GLU A 143 -17.32 -2.53 -0.70
N ASP A 144 -17.45 -1.21 -0.78
CA ASP A 144 -17.12 -0.33 0.34
C ASP A 144 -17.98 -0.64 1.58
N CYS A 145 -17.31 -0.88 2.69
CA CYS A 145 -17.89 -1.26 3.97
C CYS A 145 -18.02 -0.09 4.95
N ALA A 146 -17.59 1.11 4.58
CA ALA A 146 -17.74 2.29 5.41
C ALA A 146 -19.24 2.60 5.66
N LEU A 147 -20.01 2.73 4.59
CA LEU A 147 -21.37 3.29 4.64
C LEU A 147 -22.46 2.28 5.04
N MET A 148 -22.21 1.40 6.01
CA MET A 148 -23.22 0.48 6.54
C MET A 148 -24.25 1.23 7.41
N SER A 149 -25.06 2.10 6.80
CA SER A 149 -26.19 2.73 7.48
C SER A 149 -27.31 1.70 7.71
N PRO A 150 -27.93 1.65 8.90
CA PRO A 150 -29.10 0.80 9.16
C PRO A 150 -30.26 1.03 8.18
N ASP A 151 -30.35 2.25 7.64
CA ASP A 151 -31.45 2.72 6.80
C ASP A 151 -31.29 2.37 5.30
N LYS A 152 -30.22 1.65 4.92
CA LYS A 152 -29.89 1.21 3.54
C LYS A 152 -29.94 2.31 2.45
N SER A 153 -29.99 3.59 2.81
CA SER A 153 -30.17 4.71 1.88
C SER A 153 -28.88 5.03 1.12
N ALA A 154 -27.72 4.84 1.76
CA ALA A 154 -26.41 4.96 1.12
C ALA A 154 -26.01 3.63 0.45
N LYS A 155 -25.77 3.66 -0.86
CA LYS A 155 -25.26 2.49 -1.62
C LYS A 155 -23.75 2.36 -1.42
N LYS A 156 -23.25 1.13 -1.24
CA LYS A 156 -21.82 0.84 -1.13
C LYS A 156 -21.05 1.34 -2.35
N ARG A 157 -20.04 2.21 -2.15
CA ARG A 157 -19.15 2.69 -3.23
C ARG A 157 -18.32 1.54 -3.81
N GLY A 158 -17.89 1.67 -5.06
CA GLY A 158 -16.95 0.75 -5.69
C GLY A 158 -15.52 1.24 -5.53
N LEU A 159 -14.64 0.48 -4.86
CA LEU A 159 -13.27 0.87 -4.54
C LEU A 159 -12.27 -0.14 -5.14
N CYS A 160 -11.13 -0.35 -4.46
CA CYS A 160 -10.01 -1.16 -4.93
C CYS A 160 -10.37 -2.63 -5.24
N GLY A 161 -11.44 -3.18 -4.64
CA GLY A 161 -11.91 -4.55 -4.90
C GLY A 161 -12.34 -4.77 -6.35
N THR A 162 -12.68 -3.69 -7.07
CA THR A 162 -12.94 -3.69 -8.52
C THR A 162 -11.84 -4.39 -9.32
N ILE A 163 -10.57 -4.28 -8.90
CA ILE A 163 -9.44 -4.81 -9.65
C ILE A 163 -9.35 -6.34 -9.54
N LEU A 164 -9.85 -6.93 -8.45
CA LEU A 164 -10.01 -8.39 -8.35
C LEU A 164 -11.02 -8.89 -9.38
N VAL A 165 -12.11 -8.15 -9.60
CA VAL A 165 -13.09 -8.47 -10.65
C VAL A 165 -12.43 -8.40 -12.03
N HIS A 166 -11.62 -7.37 -12.30
CA HIS A 166 -10.87 -7.26 -13.56
C HIS A 166 -9.98 -8.48 -13.80
N LYS A 167 -9.21 -8.90 -12.78
CA LYS A 167 -8.27 -10.01 -12.89
C LYS A 167 -8.99 -11.34 -13.09
N ILE A 168 -10.00 -11.63 -12.27
CA ILE A 168 -10.74 -12.89 -12.32
C ILE A 168 -11.52 -12.99 -13.63
N ALA A 169 -12.26 -11.95 -14.00
CA ALA A 169 -13.01 -11.93 -15.25
C ALA A 169 -12.09 -12.04 -16.47
N GLY A 170 -10.95 -11.34 -16.46
CA GLY A 170 -9.98 -11.36 -17.57
C GLY A 170 -9.35 -12.72 -17.76
N ALA A 171 -8.94 -13.38 -16.68
CA ALA A 171 -8.42 -14.74 -16.71
C ALA A 171 -9.46 -15.75 -17.21
N MET A 172 -10.72 -15.63 -16.78
CA MET A 172 -11.83 -16.45 -17.29
C MET A 172 -12.08 -16.22 -18.78
N ALA A 173 -12.04 -14.97 -19.24
CA ALA A 173 -12.20 -14.61 -20.65
C ALA A 173 -11.06 -15.21 -21.49
N GLU A 174 -9.81 -15.18 -21.01
CA GLU A 174 -8.68 -15.80 -21.71
C GLU A 174 -8.81 -17.32 -21.82
N LYS A 175 -9.43 -17.96 -20.82
CA LYS A 175 -9.78 -19.39 -20.79
C LYS A 175 -11.04 -19.73 -21.60
N GLY A 176 -11.65 -18.76 -22.29
CA GLY A 176 -12.78 -18.98 -23.20
C GLY A 176 -14.13 -19.18 -22.51
N LYS A 177 -14.28 -18.74 -21.26
CA LYS A 177 -15.57 -18.77 -20.55
C LYS A 177 -16.60 -17.85 -21.21
N SER A 178 -17.87 -18.24 -21.15
CA SER A 178 -18.97 -17.44 -21.71
C SER A 178 -19.22 -16.16 -20.91
N LEU A 179 -19.88 -15.18 -21.55
CA LEU A 179 -20.24 -13.91 -20.91
C LEU A 179 -21.11 -14.13 -19.67
N GLU A 180 -22.02 -15.10 -19.74
CA GLU A 180 -22.94 -15.48 -18.69
C GLU A 180 -22.21 -16.09 -17.47
N GLU A 181 -21.26 -17.01 -17.71
CA GLU A 181 -20.42 -17.58 -16.65
C GLU A 181 -19.55 -16.51 -15.98
N ILE A 182 -18.89 -15.65 -16.76
CA ILE A 182 -18.04 -14.58 -16.24
C ILE A 182 -18.87 -13.59 -15.41
N LYS A 183 -20.05 -13.19 -15.90
CA LYS A 183 -20.96 -12.30 -15.17
C LYS A 183 -21.38 -12.91 -13.83
N LEU A 184 -21.73 -14.19 -13.81
CA LEU A 184 -22.14 -14.88 -12.59
C LEU A 184 -21.02 -14.89 -11.55
N VAL A 185 -19.81 -15.30 -11.94
CA VAL A 185 -18.65 -15.31 -11.04
C VAL A 185 -18.30 -13.89 -10.57
N ALA A 186 -18.35 -12.89 -11.46
CA ALA A 186 -18.11 -11.50 -11.10
C ALA A 186 -19.10 -11.02 -10.01
N LEU A 187 -20.39 -11.34 -10.12
CA LEU A 187 -21.38 -11.00 -9.10
C LEU A 187 -21.09 -11.69 -7.77
N THR A 188 -20.76 -12.99 -7.76
CA THR A 188 -20.37 -13.72 -6.55
C THR A 188 -19.14 -13.11 -5.89
N VAL A 189 -18.14 -12.72 -6.69
CA VAL A 189 -16.91 -12.08 -6.22
C VAL A 189 -17.22 -10.73 -5.58
N ILE A 190 -18.09 -9.91 -6.20
CA ILE A 190 -18.55 -8.60 -5.67
C ILE A 190 -19.27 -8.76 -4.32
N GLU A 191 -20.12 -9.76 -4.18
CA GLU A 191 -20.86 -10.02 -2.93
C GLU A 191 -19.97 -10.57 -1.81
N SER A 192 -18.82 -11.16 -2.17
CA SER A 192 -17.90 -11.82 -1.24
C SER A 192 -16.72 -10.94 -0.84
N MET A 193 -16.75 -9.64 -1.16
CA MET A 193 -15.66 -8.71 -0.84
C MET A 193 -16.09 -7.53 0.03
N GLY A 194 -15.13 -7.01 0.78
CA GLY A 194 -15.28 -5.79 1.55
C GLY A 194 -14.01 -4.95 1.49
N THR A 195 -14.17 -3.63 1.30
CA THR A 195 -13.07 -2.65 1.31
C THR A 195 -13.33 -1.56 2.34
N ILE A 196 -12.30 -1.13 3.07
CA ILE A 196 -12.32 0.10 3.87
C ILE A 196 -11.04 0.90 3.68
N GLY A 197 -11.17 2.22 3.59
CA GLY A 197 -10.04 3.16 3.48
C GLY A 197 -9.76 3.94 4.77
N VAL A 198 -8.57 4.51 4.86
CA VAL A 198 -8.25 5.58 5.81
C VAL A 198 -7.37 6.61 5.13
N CYS A 199 -7.72 7.89 5.29
CA CYS A 199 -6.98 9.02 4.75
C CYS A 199 -6.24 9.76 5.88
N LEU A 200 -4.94 10.00 5.68
CA LEU A 200 -4.10 10.85 6.53
C LEU A 200 -4.01 12.27 5.98
N TYR A 201 -3.87 12.41 4.65
CA TYR A 201 -3.79 13.72 4.00
C TYR A 201 -4.62 13.74 2.70
N PRO A 202 -5.42 14.80 2.48
CA PRO A 202 -6.29 14.92 1.32
C PRO A 202 -5.49 15.10 0.03
N CYS A 203 -6.06 14.66 -1.09
CA CYS A 203 -5.56 14.98 -2.41
C CYS A 203 -6.02 16.36 -2.90
N SER A 204 -5.48 16.80 -4.03
CA SER A 204 -5.90 18.02 -4.70
C SER A 204 -6.21 17.75 -6.17
N VAL A 205 -7.41 18.11 -6.61
CA VAL A 205 -7.75 18.08 -8.05
C VAL A 205 -6.86 19.11 -8.78
N PRO A 206 -6.29 18.79 -9.96
CA PRO A 206 -5.47 19.74 -10.72
C PRO A 206 -6.12 21.12 -10.86
N GLY A 207 -5.35 22.18 -10.59
CA GLY A 207 -5.83 23.57 -10.60
C GLY A 207 -6.60 24.01 -9.36
N SER A 208 -6.83 23.11 -8.39
CA SER A 208 -7.54 23.37 -7.13
C SER A 208 -6.63 23.21 -5.91
N GLY A 209 -7.13 23.61 -4.75
CA GLY A 209 -6.51 23.30 -3.45
C GLY A 209 -6.89 21.91 -2.94
N PRO A 210 -6.57 21.59 -1.68
CA PRO A 210 -6.97 20.34 -1.04
C PRO A 210 -8.49 20.11 -1.11
N SER A 211 -8.90 18.86 -1.37
CA SER A 211 -10.32 18.49 -1.52
C SER A 211 -11.13 18.66 -0.24
N PHE A 212 -10.48 18.55 0.92
CA PHE A 212 -11.03 18.84 2.25
C PHE A 212 -9.88 19.15 3.22
N THR A 213 -10.19 19.41 4.49
CA THR A 213 -9.21 19.67 5.54
C THR A 213 -9.32 18.66 6.68
N LEU A 214 -8.16 18.25 7.19
CA LEU A 214 -8.00 17.45 8.41
C LEU A 214 -7.10 18.19 9.40
N GLY A 215 -7.34 17.99 10.70
CA GLY A 215 -6.43 18.44 11.75
C GLY A 215 -5.06 17.76 11.68
N ALA A 216 -4.05 18.32 12.35
CA ALA A 216 -2.66 17.84 12.25
C ALA A 216 -2.45 16.39 12.73
N SER A 217 -3.31 15.89 13.62
CA SER A 217 -3.33 14.51 14.10
C SER A 217 -4.57 13.74 13.64
N GLU A 218 -5.43 14.33 12.80
CA GLU A 218 -6.72 13.75 12.42
C GLU A 218 -6.59 12.87 11.18
N VAL A 219 -7.25 11.72 11.20
CA VAL A 219 -7.44 10.84 10.06
C VAL A 219 -8.91 10.63 9.79
N GLU A 220 -9.26 10.35 8.53
CA GLU A 220 -10.64 10.09 8.12
C GLU A 220 -10.80 8.63 7.65
N VAL A 221 -11.54 7.86 8.43
CA VAL A 221 -11.82 6.43 8.17
C VAL A 221 -13.05 6.30 7.27
N GLY A 222 -12.95 5.41 6.29
CA GLY A 222 -14.02 5.09 5.36
C GLY A 222 -14.27 6.16 4.30
N LEU A 223 -13.28 6.98 3.98
CA LEU A 223 -13.36 7.98 2.91
C LEU A 223 -13.44 7.29 1.52
N GLY A 224 -14.15 7.92 0.58
CA GLY A 224 -14.22 7.48 -0.82
C GLY A 224 -13.04 7.98 -1.66
N ILE A 225 -12.85 7.40 -2.85
CA ILE A 225 -11.72 7.72 -3.74
C ILE A 225 -11.81 9.10 -4.41
N HIS A 226 -12.92 9.83 -4.32
CA HIS A 226 -13.03 11.20 -4.84
C HIS A 226 -12.99 12.26 -3.72
N GLY A 227 -12.59 11.88 -2.50
CA GLY A 227 -12.62 12.77 -1.35
C GLY A 227 -13.99 12.85 -0.66
N GLU A 228 -14.91 11.93 -0.95
CA GLU A 228 -16.20 11.91 -0.27
C GLU A 228 -16.04 11.55 1.20
N ALA A 229 -16.78 12.26 2.06
CA ALA A 229 -16.70 12.10 3.51
C ALA A 229 -16.76 10.63 3.94
N GLY A 230 -15.91 10.31 4.90
CA GLY A 230 -15.86 9.03 5.56
C GLY A 230 -16.94 8.88 6.63
N VAL A 231 -16.84 7.80 7.38
CA VAL A 231 -17.78 7.48 8.46
C VAL A 231 -17.38 8.11 9.78
N LYS A 232 -16.09 8.38 9.95
CA LYS A 232 -15.52 8.83 11.20
C LYS A 232 -14.21 9.54 10.98
N ARG A 233 -14.07 10.72 11.58
CA ARG A 233 -12.78 11.35 11.84
C ARG A 233 -12.32 11.02 13.25
N GLN A 234 -11.04 10.75 13.41
CA GLN A 234 -10.44 10.41 14.70
C GLN A 234 -8.96 10.81 14.74
N GLU A 235 -8.35 10.82 15.92
CA GLU A 235 -6.91 10.96 16.03
C GLU A 235 -6.18 9.73 15.46
N LEU A 236 -5.03 9.96 14.85
CA LEU A 236 -4.12 8.93 14.37
C LEU A 236 -3.60 8.11 15.55
N THR A 237 -3.94 6.84 15.57
CA THR A 237 -3.37 5.86 16.49
C THR A 237 -2.23 5.08 15.82
N PRO A 238 -1.35 4.44 16.60
CA PRO A 238 -0.32 3.56 16.05
C PRO A 238 -0.89 2.49 15.10
N VAL A 239 -0.11 2.09 14.08
CA VAL A 239 -0.52 1.08 13.08
C VAL A 239 -1.04 -0.21 13.72
N ARG A 240 -0.39 -0.66 14.82
CA ARG A 240 -0.78 -1.83 15.63
C ARG A 240 -2.18 -1.74 16.27
N GLU A 241 -2.83 -0.58 16.23
CA GLU A 241 -4.18 -0.34 16.75
C GLU A 241 -5.13 0.02 15.61
N LEU A 242 -4.70 0.92 14.70
CA LEU A 242 -5.52 1.36 13.56
C LEU A 242 -5.85 0.21 12.62
N ILE A 243 -4.86 -0.56 12.17
CA ILE A 243 -5.05 -1.58 11.14
C ILE A 243 -5.93 -2.75 11.62
N PRO A 244 -5.75 -3.30 12.84
CA PRO A 244 -6.68 -4.31 13.36
C PRO A 244 -8.13 -3.83 13.39
N SER A 245 -8.38 -2.54 13.68
CA SER A 245 -9.73 -1.98 13.68
C SER A 245 -10.36 -1.97 12.29
N LEU A 246 -9.59 -1.62 11.25
CA LEU A 246 -10.04 -1.63 9.86
C LEU A 246 -10.29 -3.07 9.36
N VAL A 247 -9.38 -4.00 9.65
CA VAL A 247 -9.54 -5.42 9.32
C VAL A 247 -10.80 -5.98 9.97
N LYS A 248 -11.06 -5.66 11.25
CA LYS A 248 -12.27 -6.06 11.94
C LYS A 248 -13.54 -5.55 11.24
N THR A 249 -13.55 -4.30 10.78
CA THR A 249 -14.70 -3.75 10.04
C THR A 249 -14.93 -4.50 8.73
N VAL A 250 -13.86 -4.79 7.97
CA VAL A 250 -13.96 -5.59 6.74
C VAL A 250 -14.48 -7.00 7.03
N LEU A 251 -13.90 -7.73 7.99
CA LEU A 251 -14.35 -9.08 8.33
C LEU A 251 -15.82 -9.11 8.81
N SER A 252 -16.25 -8.11 9.57
CA SER A 252 -17.64 -7.98 10.02
C SER A 252 -18.62 -7.83 8.84
N SER A 253 -18.17 -7.25 7.72
CA SER A 253 -18.97 -7.12 6.50
C SER A 253 -19.09 -8.42 5.69
N LEU A 254 -18.13 -9.34 5.85
CA LEU A 254 -18.02 -10.59 5.09
C LEU A 254 -18.79 -11.78 5.72
N GLY A 255 -19.28 -11.61 6.95
CA GLY A 255 -20.00 -12.63 7.71
C GLY A 255 -19.09 -13.48 8.62
N VAL A 256 -19.71 -14.14 9.61
CA VAL A 256 -19.05 -14.78 10.77
C VAL A 256 -18.20 -16.01 10.46
N ASP A 257 -18.39 -16.64 9.29
CA ASP A 257 -17.74 -17.92 8.93
C ASP A 257 -16.53 -17.77 7.99
N THR A 258 -16.00 -16.56 7.84
CA THR A 258 -14.83 -16.31 6.99
C THR A 258 -13.60 -17.06 7.52
N LYS A 259 -13.10 -18.04 6.76
CA LYS A 259 -11.89 -18.83 7.11
C LYS A 259 -10.66 -18.46 6.31
N SER A 260 -10.86 -18.01 5.08
CA SER A 260 -9.77 -17.67 4.17
C SER A 260 -10.14 -16.49 3.28
N VAL A 261 -9.14 -15.67 2.95
CA VAL A 261 -9.33 -14.48 2.12
C VAL A 261 -8.20 -14.28 1.11
N ILE A 262 -8.48 -13.50 0.08
CA ILE A 262 -7.47 -12.75 -0.68
C ILE A 262 -7.41 -11.35 -0.07
N LEU A 263 -6.20 -10.89 0.29
CA LEU A 263 -5.96 -9.56 0.86
C LEU A 263 -5.36 -8.62 -0.20
N ILE A 264 -5.87 -7.39 -0.28
CA ILE A 264 -5.19 -6.26 -0.93
C ILE A 264 -4.97 -5.16 0.10
N VAL A 265 -3.73 -4.70 0.21
CA VAL A 265 -3.34 -3.44 0.84
C VAL A 265 -2.99 -2.47 -0.29
N ASN A 266 -3.84 -1.47 -0.46
CA ASN A 266 -3.75 -0.51 -1.55
C ASN A 266 -3.29 0.85 -1.04
N ASN A 267 -2.35 1.46 -1.76
CA ASN A 267 -1.93 2.85 -1.57
C ASN A 267 -2.91 3.81 -2.27
N LEU A 268 -3.41 4.82 -1.55
CA LEU A 268 -4.26 5.86 -2.13
C LEU A 268 -3.46 6.94 -2.90
N GLY A 269 -2.13 6.85 -2.90
CA GLY A 269 -1.23 7.60 -3.77
C GLY A 269 -0.03 8.16 -3.03
N GLY A 270 -0.26 8.84 -1.90
CA GLY A 270 0.74 9.58 -1.14
C GLY A 270 1.40 8.82 0.02
N THR A 271 1.06 7.55 0.25
CA THR A 271 1.68 6.75 1.34
C THR A 271 3.00 6.15 0.88
N THR A 272 4.02 6.17 1.73
CA THR A 272 5.35 5.64 1.39
C THR A 272 5.39 4.11 1.38
N ASN A 273 6.34 3.52 0.66
CA ASN A 273 6.54 2.05 0.68
C ASN A 273 6.92 1.52 2.08
N LEU A 274 7.60 2.33 2.89
CA LEU A 274 7.93 2.00 4.28
C LEU A 274 6.64 1.81 5.10
N GLU A 275 5.72 2.77 5.01
CA GLU A 275 4.44 2.69 5.71
C GLU A 275 3.56 1.57 5.15
N LEU A 276 3.50 1.42 3.82
CA LEU A 276 2.63 0.45 3.16
C LEU A 276 2.99 -1.00 3.54
N THR A 277 4.28 -1.33 3.63
CA THR A 277 4.75 -2.66 4.07
C THR A 277 4.51 -2.92 5.55
N LEU A 278 4.59 -1.88 6.39
CA LEU A 278 4.22 -1.96 7.82
C LEU A 278 2.71 -2.22 7.98
N VAL A 279 1.87 -1.56 7.19
CA VAL A 279 0.42 -1.80 7.15
C VAL A 279 0.12 -3.22 6.69
N ALA A 280 0.79 -3.71 5.64
CA ALA A 280 0.60 -5.07 5.15
C ALA A 280 0.96 -6.12 6.21
N LYS A 281 2.09 -5.95 6.91
CA LYS A 281 2.46 -6.80 8.04
C LYS A 281 1.34 -6.83 9.09
N SER A 282 0.90 -5.66 9.56
CA SER A 282 -0.12 -5.56 10.60
C SER A 282 -1.48 -6.11 10.16
N ALA A 283 -1.88 -5.95 8.90
CA ALA A 283 -3.11 -6.49 8.35
C ALA A 283 -3.10 -8.02 8.30
N ILE A 284 -1.97 -8.61 7.89
CA ILE A 284 -1.79 -10.07 7.85
C ILE A 284 -1.82 -10.64 9.28
N GLU A 285 -1.09 -10.04 10.22
CA GLU A 285 -1.12 -10.43 11.64
C GLU A 285 -2.55 -10.36 12.21
N SER A 286 -3.28 -9.28 11.92
CA SER A 286 -4.67 -9.09 12.37
C SER A 286 -5.62 -10.17 11.82
N LEU A 287 -5.46 -10.56 10.56
CA LEU A 287 -6.27 -11.65 9.96
C LEU A 287 -5.97 -12.99 10.64
N GLN A 288 -4.70 -13.29 10.88
CA GLN A 288 -4.27 -14.54 11.52
C GLN A 288 -4.74 -14.64 12.97
N GLU A 289 -4.64 -13.56 13.74
CA GLU A 289 -5.17 -13.46 15.10
C GLU A 289 -6.70 -13.67 15.14
N ALA A 290 -7.41 -13.25 14.09
CA ALA A 290 -8.83 -13.51 13.90
C ALA A 290 -9.15 -14.94 13.39
N GLY A 291 -8.14 -15.79 13.16
CA GLY A 291 -8.31 -17.15 12.64
C GLY A 291 -8.67 -17.21 11.15
N VAL A 292 -8.33 -16.16 10.39
CA VAL A 292 -8.58 -16.04 8.95
C VAL A 292 -7.26 -16.17 8.18
N GLU A 293 -7.16 -17.14 7.27
CA GLU A 293 -5.96 -17.39 6.46
C GLU A 293 -5.93 -16.50 5.20
N PRO A 294 -4.95 -15.59 5.04
CA PRO A 294 -4.75 -14.91 3.77
C PRO A 294 -4.05 -15.86 2.76
N ILE A 295 -4.81 -16.36 1.79
CA ILE A 295 -4.28 -17.29 0.75
C ILE A 295 -3.35 -16.57 -0.22
N ARG A 296 -3.67 -15.31 -0.53
CA ARG A 296 -2.81 -14.37 -1.26
C ARG A 296 -2.89 -13.01 -0.58
N ALA A 297 -1.79 -12.27 -0.61
CA ALA A 297 -1.74 -10.89 -0.19
C ALA A 297 -1.04 -10.07 -1.28
N TYR A 298 -1.68 -8.96 -1.65
CA TYR A 298 -1.16 -7.99 -2.60
C TYR A 298 -0.95 -6.67 -1.87
N CYS A 299 0.20 -6.02 -2.10
CA CYS A 299 0.56 -4.77 -1.45
C CYS A 299 1.22 -3.87 -2.49
N SER A 300 0.52 -2.83 -2.94
CA SER A 300 0.97 -1.92 -4.00
C SER A 300 0.01 -0.72 -4.14
N THR A 301 0.23 0.06 -5.19
CA THR A 301 -0.65 1.13 -5.64
C THR A 301 -1.54 0.60 -6.76
N PHE A 302 -2.82 0.38 -6.46
CA PHE A 302 -3.77 -0.25 -7.38
C PHE A 302 -4.88 0.72 -7.82
N MET A 303 -5.47 1.44 -6.88
CA MET A 303 -6.50 2.45 -7.11
C MET A 303 -6.23 3.64 -6.20
N THR A 304 -5.71 4.71 -6.79
CA THR A 304 -5.36 5.92 -6.06
C THR A 304 -6.54 6.87 -5.89
N SER A 305 -6.32 7.93 -5.13
CA SER A 305 -7.05 9.19 -5.20
C SER A 305 -6.00 10.29 -5.36
N LEU A 306 -5.44 10.41 -6.57
CA LEU A 306 -4.31 11.29 -6.89
C LEU A 306 -3.16 11.10 -5.88
N GLU A 307 -2.75 12.16 -5.17
CA GLU A 307 -1.67 12.16 -4.16
C GLU A 307 -2.15 11.92 -2.72
N MET A 308 -3.39 11.46 -2.52
CA MET A 308 -3.94 11.23 -1.19
C MET A 308 -3.04 10.30 -0.39
N ALA A 309 -2.54 10.77 0.75
CA ALA A 309 -1.81 9.90 1.67
C ALA A 309 -2.84 9.12 2.48
N GLY A 310 -2.86 7.81 2.30
CA GLY A 310 -3.86 6.92 2.85
C GLY A 310 -3.73 5.53 2.26
N ILE A 311 -4.45 4.59 2.88
CA ILE A 311 -4.49 3.20 2.44
C ILE A 311 -5.93 2.72 2.34
N SER A 312 -6.15 1.65 1.59
CA SER A 312 -7.35 0.83 1.72
C SER A 312 -7.00 -0.64 1.88
N ILE A 313 -7.84 -1.34 2.64
CA ILE A 313 -7.74 -2.78 2.87
C ILE A 313 -8.96 -3.42 2.23
N THR A 314 -8.73 -4.34 1.31
CA THR A 314 -9.76 -5.17 0.69
C THR A 314 -9.53 -6.62 1.09
N CYS A 315 -10.60 -7.28 1.54
CA CYS A 315 -10.62 -8.74 1.67
C CYS A 315 -11.69 -9.32 0.75
N LEU A 316 -11.32 -10.30 -0.07
CA LEU A 316 -12.25 -11.16 -0.79
C LEU A 316 -12.31 -12.50 -0.07
N ARG A 317 -13.47 -12.84 0.49
CA ARG A 317 -13.74 -14.12 1.12
C ARG A 317 -13.62 -15.24 0.10
N LEU A 318 -12.97 -16.32 0.51
CA LEU A 318 -12.92 -17.56 -0.23
C LEU A 318 -13.78 -18.59 0.49
N ASP A 319 -14.81 -19.06 -0.19
CA ASP A 319 -15.59 -20.22 0.25
C ASP A 319 -14.76 -21.50 0.00
N ARG A 320 -15.10 -22.62 0.66
CA ARG A 320 -14.33 -23.88 0.50
C ARG A 320 -14.43 -24.37 -0.96
N GLU A 321 -13.27 -24.73 -1.53
CA GLU A 321 -13.08 -25.13 -2.93
C GLU A 321 -13.52 -24.06 -3.96
N SER A 322 -12.68 -23.05 -4.14
CA SER A 322 -12.88 -21.99 -5.13
C SER A 322 -11.69 -21.91 -6.09
N ASP A 323 -11.95 -21.86 -7.39
CA ASP A 323 -10.91 -21.66 -8.43
C ASP A 323 -10.37 -20.21 -8.46
N LEU A 324 -10.95 -19.30 -7.67
CA LEU A 324 -10.58 -17.88 -7.67
C LEU A 324 -9.08 -17.61 -7.49
N PRO A 325 -8.35 -18.29 -6.59
CA PRO A 325 -6.90 -18.12 -6.49
C PRO A 325 -6.17 -18.44 -7.80
N THR A 326 -6.62 -19.46 -8.54
CA THR A 326 -5.97 -19.84 -9.81
C THR A 326 -6.14 -18.77 -10.88
N TYR A 327 -7.30 -18.11 -10.96
CA TYR A 327 -7.51 -16.99 -11.87
C TYR A 327 -6.66 -15.77 -11.50
N LEU A 328 -6.38 -15.57 -10.21
CA LEU A 328 -5.46 -14.52 -9.76
C LEU A 328 -4.01 -14.85 -10.12
N ASP A 329 -3.64 -16.12 -10.09
CA ASP A 329 -2.30 -16.64 -10.43
C ASP A 329 -2.01 -16.70 -11.93
N ASP A 330 -3.04 -16.74 -12.79
CA ASP A 330 -2.87 -16.74 -14.24
C ASP A 330 -2.06 -15.52 -14.71
N GLU A 331 -1.18 -15.70 -15.70
CA GLU A 331 -0.36 -14.63 -16.25
C GLU A 331 -1.20 -13.51 -16.89
N THR A 332 -0.66 -12.29 -16.85
CA THR A 332 -1.24 -11.12 -17.53
C THR A 332 -0.15 -10.21 -18.08
N THR A 333 -0.46 -9.51 -19.17
CA THR A 333 0.40 -8.44 -19.73
C THR A 333 -0.02 -7.05 -19.25
N ALA A 334 -1.01 -6.95 -18.38
CA ALA A 334 -1.47 -5.68 -17.82
C ALA A 334 -0.35 -5.01 -16.99
N PRO A 335 0.07 -3.78 -17.33
CA PRO A 335 1.25 -3.16 -16.73
C PRO A 335 1.25 -3.03 -15.21
N ALA A 336 0.08 -2.84 -14.62
CA ALA A 336 -0.07 -2.52 -13.20
C ALA A 336 -0.45 -3.71 -12.32
N TRP A 337 -0.61 -4.92 -12.88
CA TRP A 337 -0.81 -6.11 -12.06
C TRP A 337 0.55 -6.59 -11.54
N PRO A 338 0.74 -6.70 -10.21
CA PRO A 338 2.03 -7.12 -9.65
C PRO A 338 2.36 -8.56 -10.06
N ARG A 339 3.65 -8.89 -10.08
CA ARG A 339 4.07 -10.28 -10.23
C ARG A 339 3.42 -11.12 -9.14
N VAL A 340 2.72 -12.17 -9.55
CA VAL A 340 1.94 -12.99 -8.62
C VAL A 340 2.89 -13.88 -7.82
N CYS A 341 2.88 -13.73 -6.50
CA CYS A 341 3.47 -14.71 -5.60
C CYS A 341 2.48 -15.87 -5.48
N THR A 342 2.77 -17.00 -6.14
CA THR A 342 1.89 -18.19 -6.16
C THR A 342 1.98 -19.01 -4.87
N SER A 343 2.97 -18.75 -4.03
CA SER A 343 3.03 -19.33 -2.69
C SER A 343 1.98 -18.70 -1.77
N LYS A 344 1.37 -19.52 -0.92
CA LYS A 344 0.56 -19.02 0.20
C LYS A 344 1.36 -18.02 1.03
N VAL A 345 0.68 -17.04 1.64
CA VAL A 345 1.31 -16.10 2.57
C VAL A 345 1.74 -16.87 3.82
N SER A 346 2.99 -17.34 3.83
CA SER A 346 3.63 -17.92 5.00
C SER A 346 4.47 -16.84 5.69
N CYS A 347 3.83 -15.95 6.45
CA CYS A 347 4.60 -15.03 7.29
C CYS A 347 4.95 -15.71 8.62
N TYR A 348 6.20 -15.53 9.04
CA TYR A 348 6.79 -15.88 10.34
C TYR A 348 7.00 -17.35 10.70
N ALA A 349 6.16 -18.27 10.24
CA ALA A 349 6.47 -19.70 10.31
C ALA A 349 7.07 -20.18 8.99
N ARG A 350 8.25 -19.65 8.63
CA ARG A 350 9.29 -20.53 8.08
C ARG A 350 9.82 -21.43 9.21
N ASN A 351 8.94 -22.01 10.03
CA ASN A 351 9.37 -22.94 11.08
C ASN A 351 10.03 -24.18 10.45
N ASP A 352 9.69 -24.46 9.19
CA ASP A 352 10.31 -25.54 8.40
C ASP A 352 11.59 -25.10 7.68
N THR A 353 11.91 -23.80 7.65
CA THR A 353 13.16 -23.31 7.05
C THR A 353 14.11 -22.91 8.18
N PRO A 354 15.30 -23.52 8.29
CA PRO A 354 16.25 -23.18 9.35
C PRO A 354 16.50 -21.68 9.40
N SER A 355 16.43 -21.08 10.60
CA SER A 355 16.84 -19.67 10.77
C SER A 355 18.30 -19.55 10.33
N ILE A 356 18.59 -18.68 9.36
CA ILE A 356 19.97 -18.35 9.00
C ILE A 356 20.51 -17.46 10.12
N GLN A 357 21.15 -18.08 11.10
CA GLN A 357 21.86 -17.35 12.14
C GLN A 357 23.19 -16.85 11.54
N PRO A 358 23.52 -15.56 11.65
CA PRO A 358 24.85 -15.11 11.29
C PRO A 358 25.88 -15.78 12.21
N GLU A 359 27.06 -16.10 11.67
CA GLU A 359 28.18 -16.55 12.50
C GLU A 359 28.60 -15.42 13.44
N HIS A 360 28.05 -15.42 14.65
CA HIS A 360 28.56 -14.59 15.73
C HIS A 360 29.87 -15.21 16.25
N LYS A 361 30.99 -14.86 15.60
CA LYS A 361 32.26 -14.91 16.35
C LYS A 361 32.13 -13.85 17.43
N GLU A 362 32.16 -14.25 18.69
CA GLU A 362 32.31 -13.31 19.80
C GLU A 362 33.44 -12.35 19.42
N SER A 363 33.09 -11.06 19.31
CA SER A 363 34.08 -10.02 19.07
C SER A 363 35.16 -10.20 20.13
N ALA A 364 36.39 -10.40 19.68
CA ALA A 364 37.58 -10.61 20.51
C ALA A 364 37.98 -9.35 21.29
N LEU A 365 37.01 -8.60 21.81
CA LEU A 365 37.17 -7.76 23.00
C LEU A 365 37.25 -8.70 24.21
N THR A 366 38.21 -9.63 24.18
CA THR A 366 38.60 -10.42 25.33
C THR A 366 39.09 -9.42 26.37
N VAL A 367 38.23 -9.21 27.37
CA VAL A 367 38.53 -8.49 28.60
C VAL A 367 39.72 -9.20 29.26
N THR A 368 40.93 -8.81 28.89
CA THR A 368 42.11 -9.06 29.71
C THR A 368 41.93 -8.30 31.01
N GLN A 369 42.26 -8.95 32.13
CA GLN A 369 42.12 -8.44 33.49
C GLN A 369 42.73 -7.04 33.61
N SER A 370 41.89 -6.02 33.68
CA SER A 370 42.24 -4.66 34.11
C SER A 370 41.63 -4.47 35.49
N GLU A 371 42.35 -3.79 36.39
CA GLU A 371 41.87 -3.61 37.76
C GLU A 371 40.56 -2.83 37.79
N PRO A 372 39.55 -3.26 38.57
CA PRO A 372 38.32 -2.51 38.73
C PRO A 372 38.60 -1.14 39.34
N LEU A 373 37.79 -0.15 38.96
CA LEU A 373 37.80 1.15 39.63
C LEU A 373 37.44 0.99 41.12
N LEU A 374 38.01 1.86 41.96
CA LEU A 374 37.57 1.99 43.36
C LEU A 374 36.06 2.28 43.40
N SER A 375 35.35 1.70 44.38
CA SER A 375 33.87 1.72 44.44
C SER A 375 33.28 3.12 44.33
N ASP A 376 33.87 4.09 45.03
CA ASP A 376 33.39 5.47 45.06
C ASP A 376 33.64 6.17 43.71
N ILE A 377 34.78 5.88 43.07
CA ILE A 377 35.14 6.39 41.74
C ILE A 377 34.21 5.79 40.69
N GLN A 378 33.97 4.48 40.73
CA GLN A 378 33.03 3.81 39.85
C GLN A 378 31.64 4.44 39.97
N GLY A 379 31.14 4.66 41.19
CA GLY A 379 29.86 5.30 41.44
C GLY A 379 29.77 6.69 40.79
N MET A 380 30.82 7.50 40.91
CA MET A 380 30.89 8.82 40.27
C MET A 380 30.89 8.71 38.73
N VAL A 381 31.73 7.84 38.15
CA VAL A 381 31.84 7.65 36.68
C VAL A 381 30.49 7.22 36.09
N LEU A 382 29.86 6.21 36.68
CA LEU A 382 28.56 5.71 36.19
C LEU A 382 27.46 6.77 36.32
N SER A 383 27.49 7.58 37.38
CA SER A 383 26.57 8.70 37.58
C SER A 383 26.73 9.77 36.49
N VAL A 384 27.97 10.20 36.21
CA VAL A 384 28.28 11.20 35.17
C VAL A 384 27.85 10.70 33.79
N LEU A 385 28.16 9.46 33.45
CA LEU A 385 27.78 8.88 32.16
C LEU A 385 26.26 8.74 32.01
N SER A 386 25.56 8.39 33.10
CA SER A 386 24.10 8.34 33.13
C SER A 386 23.49 9.73 32.85
N GLU A 387 24.00 10.77 33.50
CA GLU A 387 23.56 12.16 33.28
C GLU A 387 23.88 12.66 31.85
N ALA A 388 25.07 12.32 31.31
CA ALA A 388 25.40 12.63 29.92
C ALA A 388 24.41 11.98 28.94
N CYS A 389 24.06 10.72 29.15
CA CYS A 389 23.06 10.02 28.34
C CYS A 389 21.68 10.69 28.45
N LYS A 390 21.25 11.12 29.64
CA LYS A 390 19.98 11.85 29.82
C LYS A 390 20.00 13.19 29.08
N ALA A 391 21.12 13.91 29.14
CA ALA A 391 21.29 15.18 28.44
C ALA A 391 21.17 15.01 26.91
N ILE A 392 21.81 13.97 26.35
CA ILE A 392 21.68 13.61 24.94
C ILE A 392 20.21 13.32 24.58
N CYS A 393 19.53 12.47 25.35
CA CYS A 393 18.13 12.12 25.13
C CYS A 393 17.21 13.36 25.16
N ALA A 394 17.46 14.31 26.06
CA ALA A 394 16.68 15.54 26.17
C ALA A 394 16.90 16.51 25.00
N LYS A 395 18.02 16.39 24.28
CA LYS A 395 18.41 17.27 23.17
C LYS A 395 18.13 16.69 21.78
N GLU A 396 17.48 15.53 21.68
CA GLU A 396 17.14 14.86 20.40
C GLU A 396 16.56 15.82 19.35
N MET A 397 15.45 16.50 19.67
CA MET A 397 14.74 17.37 18.72
C MET A 397 15.58 18.58 18.30
N GLU A 398 16.37 19.12 19.22
CA GLU A 398 17.24 20.28 18.95
C GLU A 398 18.39 19.88 18.04
N LEU A 399 19.03 18.74 18.30
CA LEU A 399 20.12 18.21 17.48
C LEU A 399 19.65 17.83 16.08
N ASN A 400 18.48 17.18 15.94
CA ASN A 400 17.88 16.90 14.64
C ASN A 400 17.55 18.18 13.85
N LYS A 401 17.12 19.25 14.55
CA LYS A 401 16.83 20.54 13.92
C LYS A 401 18.10 21.25 13.45
N LEU A 402 19.19 21.16 14.20
CA LEU A 402 20.48 21.73 13.78
C LEU A 402 21.02 20.96 12.57
N ASP A 403 20.94 19.64 12.63
CA ASP A 403 21.41 18.74 11.59
C ASP A 403 20.62 18.90 10.27
N SER A 404 19.30 19.11 10.32
CA SER A 404 18.50 19.30 9.09
C SER A 404 18.85 20.54 8.26
N GLY A 405 19.67 21.45 8.78
CA GLY A 405 20.19 22.60 8.03
C GLY A 405 21.24 22.24 6.97
N CYS A 406 22.00 21.16 7.16
CA CYS A 406 23.07 20.73 6.23
C CYS A 406 23.30 19.20 6.15
N GLY A 407 22.58 18.41 6.95
CA GLY A 407 22.59 16.96 7.02
C GLY A 407 21.19 16.37 6.76
N ASP A 408 20.95 15.16 7.25
CA ASP A 408 19.71 14.40 7.05
C ASP A 408 18.69 14.59 8.20
N GLY A 409 19.08 15.27 9.28
CA GLY A 409 18.18 15.64 10.37
C GLY A 409 17.94 14.51 11.37
N ASP A 410 18.87 13.55 11.47
CA ASP A 410 18.76 12.37 12.31
C ASP A 410 19.77 12.30 13.47
N CYS A 411 20.73 13.22 13.52
CA CYS A 411 21.85 13.18 14.47
C CYS A 411 21.43 12.99 15.94
N GLY A 412 20.42 13.74 16.40
CA GLY A 412 19.87 13.62 17.75
C GLY A 412 19.21 12.26 18.01
N THR A 413 18.44 11.74 17.05
CA THR A 413 17.83 10.42 17.13
C THR A 413 18.89 9.31 17.13
N THR A 414 19.95 9.47 16.35
CA THR A 414 21.12 8.58 16.32
C THR A 414 21.86 8.55 17.67
N LEU A 415 22.17 9.70 18.25
CA LEU A 415 22.83 9.79 19.56
C LEU A 415 21.95 9.25 20.70
N LYS A 416 20.63 9.52 20.65
CA LYS A 416 19.66 9.00 21.63
C LYS A 416 19.61 7.47 21.61
N ARG A 417 19.66 6.82 20.45
CA ARG A 417 19.69 5.34 20.36
C ARG A 417 20.86 4.76 21.14
N GLY A 418 22.06 5.31 20.96
CA GLY A 418 23.25 4.92 21.73
C GLY A 418 23.11 5.19 23.22
N ALA A 419 22.66 6.39 23.58
CA ALA A 419 22.48 6.79 24.99
C ALA A 419 21.47 5.90 25.74
N VAL A 420 20.32 5.57 25.11
CA VAL A 420 19.30 4.69 25.69
C VAL A 420 19.84 3.27 25.87
N GLU A 421 20.53 2.72 24.88
CA GLU A 421 21.08 1.36 24.98
C GLU A 421 22.18 1.28 26.04
N PHE A 422 23.07 2.27 26.09
CA PHE A 422 24.08 2.35 27.13
C PHE A 422 23.48 2.49 28.54
N GLN A 423 22.41 3.27 28.71
CA GLN A 423 21.69 3.37 29.97
C GLN A 423 21.10 2.03 30.44
N LYS A 424 20.58 1.20 29.53
CA LYS A 424 20.11 -0.16 29.87
C LYS A 424 21.27 -1.02 30.39
N TRP A 425 22.42 -0.95 29.74
CA TRP A 425 23.61 -1.66 30.20
C TRP A 425 24.08 -1.16 31.58
N LEU A 426 24.19 0.16 31.79
CA LEU A 426 24.54 0.75 33.09
C LEU A 426 23.61 0.24 34.20
N ALA A 427 22.29 0.21 33.95
CA ALA A 427 21.31 -0.29 34.90
C ALA A 427 21.54 -1.76 35.27
N SER A 428 22.01 -2.58 34.32
CA SER A 428 22.35 -4.00 34.56
C SER A 428 23.65 -4.22 35.34
N LYS A 429 24.50 -3.19 35.50
CA LYS A 429 25.84 -3.29 36.09
C LYS A 429 26.04 -2.56 37.42
N LYS A 430 24.96 -2.09 38.07
CA LYS A 430 25.01 -1.28 39.31
C LYS A 430 25.88 -1.84 40.45
N ASN A 431 26.03 -3.17 40.55
CA ASN A 431 26.80 -3.84 41.60
C ASN A 431 27.95 -4.70 41.05
N VAL A 432 28.38 -4.45 39.81
CA VAL A 432 29.46 -5.19 39.17
C VAL A 432 30.72 -4.32 39.20
N PRO A 433 31.86 -4.78 39.75
CA PRO A 433 33.13 -4.06 39.62
C PRO A 433 33.52 -3.92 38.15
N LEU A 434 33.76 -2.69 37.70
CA LEU A 434 34.10 -2.37 36.32
C LEU A 434 35.41 -1.57 36.27
N SER A 435 36.24 -1.90 35.30
CA SER A 435 37.42 -1.12 34.93
C SER A 435 37.06 -0.04 33.89
N ALA A 436 37.89 1.00 33.79
CA ALA A 436 37.65 2.10 32.85
C ALA A 436 37.64 1.61 31.38
N ASN A 437 38.54 0.70 31.01
CA ASN A 437 38.55 0.11 29.67
C ASN A 437 37.29 -0.72 29.38
N GLN A 438 36.71 -1.42 30.35
CA GLN A 438 35.46 -2.16 30.15
C GLN A 438 34.28 -1.24 29.86
N ILE A 439 34.18 -0.12 30.58
CA ILE A 439 33.13 0.89 30.37
C ILE A 439 33.26 1.49 28.97
N THR A 440 34.47 1.91 28.59
CA THR A 440 34.71 2.55 27.29
C THR A 440 34.62 1.56 26.12
N ALA A 441 35.06 0.31 26.29
CA ALA A 441 34.87 -0.73 25.28
C ALA A 441 33.38 -1.03 25.06
N HIS A 442 32.57 -0.99 26.11
CA HIS A 442 31.13 -1.16 25.95
C HIS A 442 30.47 0.04 25.25
N LEU A 443 30.91 1.27 25.53
CA LEU A 443 30.49 2.45 24.76
C LEU A 443 30.81 2.29 23.26
N ALA A 444 32.02 1.81 22.92
CA ALA A 444 32.41 1.54 21.54
C ALA A 444 31.48 0.52 20.87
N HIS A 445 31.18 -0.57 21.58
CA HIS A 445 30.28 -1.62 21.10
C HIS A 445 28.85 -1.10 20.90
N VAL A 446 28.32 -0.29 21.83
CA VAL A 446 27.01 0.34 21.68
C VAL A 446 27.01 1.28 20.47
N SER A 447 28.03 2.12 20.30
CA SER A 447 28.13 3.01 19.15
C SER A 447 28.17 2.25 17.81
N GLU A 448 28.92 1.14 17.75
CA GLU A 448 29.00 0.29 16.58
C GLU A 448 27.67 -0.41 16.26
N SER A 449 26.99 -0.92 17.28
CA SER A 449 25.83 -1.81 17.12
C SER A 449 24.49 -1.09 16.94
N VAL A 450 24.30 0.11 17.50
CA VAL A 450 22.98 0.77 17.50
C VAL A 450 22.95 2.20 16.96
N MET A 451 24.09 2.91 16.87
CA MET A 451 24.08 4.31 16.45
C MET A 451 24.09 4.47 14.91
N GLY A 452 24.67 3.54 14.15
CA GLY A 452 24.67 3.60 12.68
C GLY A 452 25.29 4.89 12.08
N GLY A 453 25.36 4.96 10.75
CA GLY A 453 25.89 6.14 10.03
C GLY A 453 27.34 6.50 10.40
N SER A 454 27.74 7.72 10.04
CA SER A 454 29.08 8.25 10.36
C SER A 454 29.27 8.46 11.87
N SER A 455 28.23 8.89 12.59
CA SER A 455 28.25 9.06 14.05
C SER A 455 28.59 7.77 14.77
N GLY A 456 27.90 6.66 14.48
CA GLY A 456 28.20 5.36 15.10
C GLY A 456 29.63 4.91 14.83
N ALA A 457 30.12 5.07 13.60
CA ALA A 457 31.50 4.75 13.24
C ALA A 457 32.53 5.61 14.00
N LEU A 458 32.34 6.94 14.05
CA LEU A 458 33.26 7.86 14.70
C LEU A 458 33.31 7.66 16.22
N TYR A 459 32.15 7.51 16.87
CA TYR A 459 32.11 7.24 18.31
C TYR A 459 32.64 5.84 18.65
N SER A 460 32.37 4.84 17.81
CA SER A 460 32.96 3.51 17.98
C SER A 460 34.50 3.57 17.92
N ILE A 461 35.07 4.21 16.90
CA ILE A 461 36.52 4.38 16.76
C ILE A 461 37.09 5.16 17.95
N PHE A 462 36.44 6.26 18.36
CA PHE A 462 36.88 7.08 19.48
C PHE A 462 36.93 6.28 20.79
N PHE A 463 35.84 5.60 21.14
CA PHE A 463 35.76 4.83 22.37
C PHE A 463 36.63 3.58 22.32
N LEU A 464 36.80 2.94 21.15
CA LEU A 464 37.69 1.80 21.01
C LEU A 464 39.16 2.19 21.21
N ALA A 465 39.58 3.33 20.64
CA ALA A 465 40.91 3.88 20.85
C ALA A 465 41.13 4.23 22.34
N ALA A 466 40.15 4.90 22.96
CA ALA A 466 40.22 5.23 24.38
C ALA A 466 40.24 3.98 25.28
N ALA A 467 39.47 2.93 24.96
CA ALA A 467 39.50 1.66 25.69
C ALA A 467 40.85 0.95 25.57
N THR A 468 41.50 1.05 24.40
CA THR A 468 42.83 0.50 24.15
C THR A 468 43.90 1.23 24.98
N GLU A 469 43.83 2.55 25.04
CA GLU A 469 44.77 3.35 25.85
C GLU A 469 44.58 3.09 27.35
N LEU A 470 43.32 3.09 27.84
CA LEU A 470 42.99 2.81 29.23
C LEU A 470 43.32 1.38 29.68
N LYS A 471 43.56 0.46 28.74
CA LYS A 471 44.07 -0.88 29.03
C LYS A 471 45.59 -0.89 29.28
N ASN A 472 46.32 0.03 28.65
CA ASN A 472 47.78 0.08 28.67
C ASN A 472 48.35 1.07 29.70
N GLY A 473 47.53 1.98 30.24
CA GLY A 473 47.96 2.98 31.22
C GLY A 473 47.94 2.48 32.67
N GLU A 474 48.99 2.80 33.44
CA GLU A 474 48.96 2.81 34.92
C GLU A 474 48.24 4.09 35.38
N HIS A 475 46.93 4.03 35.63
CA HIS A 475 46.12 5.18 36.04
C HIS A 475 45.25 4.90 37.26
#